data_AF-A0A6J5ENR5-F1
#
_entry.id   AF-A0A6J5ENR5-F1
#
_cell.length_a   1.000
_cell.length_b   1.000
_cell.length_c   1.000
_cell.angle_alpha   90.00
_cell.angle_beta   90.00
_cell.angle_gamma   90.00
#
_symmetry.space_group_name_H-M   'P 1'
#
loop_
_entity.id
_entity.type
_entity.pdbx_description
1 polymer ?
#
loop_
_entity_poly.entity_id
_entity_poly.type
_entity_poly.pdbx_seq_one_letter_code
_entity_poly.pdbx_strand_id
1 'polypeptide(L)'
;MLAGRPRPTGEFRLHVRGHAAALHGISEGRTDIMSRKFILKGDTTDHGGVVLDGIANSSFDGRELAYLGAAVFCAACKSPGVIVSDGGERTMTVMGKVVALEHDLCQCLCTPQPKLIASQATGTITG
;
A
#
# COMPACT_ATOMS: atom_id res chain seq x y z
N MET A 1 -16.33 39.17 -61.15
CA MET A 1 -17.80 39.00 -61.27
C MET A 1 -18.19 37.91 -60.28
N LEU A 2 -18.47 38.30 -59.04
CA LEU A 2 -19.79 38.20 -58.38
C LEU A 2 -20.21 36.75 -58.09
N ALA A 3 -19.89 36.28 -56.88
CA ALA A 3 -20.68 35.25 -56.20
C ALA A 3 -21.48 35.93 -55.07
N GLY A 4 -22.75 35.55 -54.97
CA GLY A 4 -23.81 36.24 -54.24
C GLY A 4 -23.85 36.00 -52.73
N ARG A 5 -24.63 36.89 -52.09
CA ARG A 5 -25.11 36.96 -50.69
C ARG A 5 -26.04 35.75 -50.38
N PRO A 6 -26.39 35.37 -49.11
CA PRO A 6 -26.85 36.30 -48.05
C PRO A 6 -26.57 35.93 -46.56
N ARG A 7 -26.89 36.90 -45.68
CA ARG A 7 -27.06 36.81 -44.20
C ARG A 7 -28.47 36.23 -43.90
N PRO A 8 -29.00 36.19 -42.64
CA PRO A 8 -28.45 36.15 -41.26
C PRO A 8 -29.10 34.99 -40.43
N THR A 9 -28.84 34.87 -39.11
CA THR A 9 -29.84 34.93 -38.01
C THR A 9 -29.35 34.23 -36.71
N GLY A 10 -29.35 34.97 -35.59
CA GLY A 10 -29.47 34.47 -34.20
C GLY A 10 -28.25 33.71 -33.64
N GLU A 11 -27.92 33.71 -32.36
CA GLU A 11 -28.51 34.29 -31.16
C GLU A 11 -27.43 34.42 -30.08
N PHE A 12 -27.72 35.33 -29.15
CA PHE A 12 -27.03 35.63 -27.89
C PHE A 12 -26.55 34.42 -27.08
N ARG A 13 -25.35 34.51 -26.47
CA ARG A 13 -25.24 34.69 -25.01
C ARG A 13 -23.80 34.91 -24.51
N LEU A 14 -23.72 35.89 -23.62
CA LEU A 14 -22.67 36.29 -22.70
C LEU A 14 -21.79 35.13 -22.19
N HIS A 15 -20.48 35.16 -22.47
CA HIS A 15 -19.52 34.40 -21.68
C HIS A 15 -19.22 35.17 -20.39
N VAL A 16 -19.80 34.68 -19.30
CA VAL A 16 -19.45 35.07 -17.93
C VAL A 16 -18.05 34.54 -17.64
N ARG A 17 -17.18 35.45 -17.17
CA ARG A 17 -15.86 35.14 -16.61
C ARG A 17 -16.02 34.23 -15.39
N GLY A 18 -15.65 32.96 -15.54
CA GLY A 18 -15.39 32.07 -14.42
C GLY A 18 -13.90 32.09 -14.06
N HIS A 19 -13.53 32.89 -13.07
CA HIS A 19 -12.31 32.65 -12.29
C HIS A 19 -12.57 31.46 -11.37
N ALA A 20 -11.73 30.42 -11.45
CA ALA A 20 -11.49 29.53 -10.34
C ALA A 20 -10.01 29.14 -10.37
N ALA A 21 -9.26 29.74 -9.45
CA ALA A 21 -7.94 29.30 -9.09
C ALA A 21 -8.02 27.90 -8.47
N ALA A 22 -7.15 26.99 -8.88
CA ALA A 22 -6.79 25.86 -8.04
C ALA A 22 -5.41 25.33 -8.45
N LEU A 23 -4.42 25.87 -7.74
CA LEU A 23 -3.29 25.15 -7.13
C LEU A 23 -2.41 24.28 -8.02
N HIS A 24 -1.20 24.82 -8.20
CA HIS A 24 0.05 24.13 -8.43
C HIS A 24 0.09 22.74 -7.78
N GLY A 25 0.09 21.68 -8.60
CA GLY A 25 0.63 20.40 -8.22
C GLY A 25 2.15 20.52 -8.21
N ILE A 26 2.71 20.93 -7.08
CA ILE A 26 4.13 20.72 -6.80
C ILE A 26 4.36 19.21 -6.81
N SER A 27 5.03 18.72 -7.84
CA SER A 27 5.68 17.42 -7.80
C SER A 27 6.83 17.54 -6.81
N GLU A 28 6.52 17.37 -5.53
CA GLU A 28 7.51 17.13 -4.50
C GLU A 28 8.27 15.87 -4.88
N GLY A 29 9.47 16.07 -5.44
CA GLY A 29 10.53 15.09 -5.41
C GLY A 29 10.85 14.80 -3.95
N ARG A 30 10.04 13.95 -3.33
CA ARG A 30 10.40 13.25 -2.12
C ARG A 30 11.32 12.14 -2.57
N THR A 31 12.59 12.23 -2.22
CA THR A 31 13.42 11.04 -2.09
C THR A 31 12.61 10.09 -1.23
N ASP A 32 12.02 9.06 -1.85
CA ASP A 32 11.12 8.12 -1.19
C ASP A 32 11.96 7.40 -0.15
N ILE A 33 11.98 7.93 1.07
CA ILE A 33 12.32 7.14 2.25
C ILE A 33 11.19 6.11 2.27
N MET A 34 11.43 4.98 1.59
CA MET A 34 10.46 3.91 1.36
C MET A 34 9.97 3.42 2.71
N SER A 35 8.85 4.00 3.13
CA SER A 35 8.30 3.78 4.45
C SER A 35 7.65 2.41 4.42
N ARG A 36 8.22 1.43 5.12
CA ARG A 36 7.69 0.07 5.13
C ARG A 36 6.46 0.02 6.03
N LYS A 37 5.40 -0.60 5.53
CA LYS A 37 4.13 -0.73 6.25
C LYS A 37 4.17 -1.89 7.23
N PHE A 38 3.46 -1.78 8.34
CA PHE A 38 3.26 -2.91 9.25
C PHE A 38 2.39 -3.97 8.59
N ILE A 39 2.77 -5.23 8.79
CA ILE A 39 1.94 -6.39 8.48
C ILE A 39 1.03 -6.66 9.67
N LEU A 40 -0.23 -6.96 9.39
CA LEU A 40 -1.24 -7.33 10.38
C LEU A 40 -1.63 -8.79 10.23
N LYS A 41 -2.13 -9.39 11.31
CA LYS A 41 -2.79 -10.69 11.24
C LYS A 41 -3.93 -10.65 10.22
N GLY A 42 -3.97 -11.63 9.32
CA GLY A 42 -4.91 -11.71 8.20
C GLY A 42 -4.41 -11.07 6.90
N ASP A 43 -3.26 -10.39 6.90
CA ASP A 43 -2.65 -9.90 5.66
C ASP A 43 -2.16 -11.05 4.79
N THR A 44 -1.94 -10.76 3.51
CA THR A 44 -1.66 -11.77 2.51
C THR A 44 -0.23 -11.75 2.01
N THR A 45 0.19 -12.85 1.39
CA THR A 45 1.39 -12.86 0.57
C THR A 45 1.06 -12.65 -0.91
N ASP A 46 2.06 -12.30 -1.72
CA ASP A 46 1.97 -12.27 -3.20
C ASP A 46 1.61 -13.63 -3.83
N HIS A 47 1.72 -14.72 -3.07
CA HIS A 47 1.31 -16.08 -3.47
C HIS A 47 -0.04 -16.50 -2.84
N GLY A 48 -0.82 -15.53 -2.36
CA GLY A 48 -2.14 -15.76 -1.76
C GLY A 48 -2.10 -16.47 -0.40
N GLY A 49 -0.95 -16.49 0.27
CA GLY A 49 -0.86 -16.95 1.66
C GLY A 49 -1.53 -15.97 2.62
N VAL A 50 -1.81 -16.41 3.85
CA VAL A 50 -2.49 -15.61 4.87
C VAL A 50 -1.73 -15.68 6.19
N VAL A 51 -1.48 -14.52 6.81
CA VAL A 51 -0.87 -14.41 8.14
C VAL A 51 -1.89 -14.84 9.20
N LEU A 52 -1.54 -15.85 9.98
CA LEU A 52 -2.45 -16.47 10.96
C LEU A 52 -2.25 -15.96 12.38
N ASP A 53 -1.07 -15.43 12.68
CA ASP A 53 -0.68 -15.07 14.03
C ASP A 53 -0.26 -13.60 14.14
N GLY A 54 -0.45 -13.04 15.33
CA GLY A 54 -0.19 -11.65 15.67
C GLY A 54 0.24 -11.49 17.13
N ILE A 55 0.73 -10.31 17.47
CA ILE A 55 1.12 -9.99 18.84
C ILE A 55 -0.16 -9.78 19.65
N ALA A 56 -0.48 -10.72 20.55
CA ALA A 56 -1.62 -10.61 21.43
C ALA A 56 -1.62 -9.28 22.21
N ASN A 57 -2.80 -8.66 22.33
CA ASN A 57 -3.01 -7.35 22.95
C ASN A 57 -2.36 -6.17 22.22
N SER A 58 -1.80 -6.38 21.02
CA SER A 58 -1.51 -5.28 20.09
C SER A 58 -2.73 -5.03 19.21
N SER A 59 -2.90 -3.79 18.76
CA SER A 59 -3.95 -3.46 17.80
C SER A 59 -3.50 -2.29 16.93
N PHE A 60 -3.61 -2.48 15.63
CA PHE A 60 -3.59 -1.44 14.63
C PHE A 60 -4.85 -1.60 13.78
N ASP A 61 -5.70 -0.58 13.80
CA ASP A 61 -7.00 -0.59 13.11
C ASP A 61 -7.87 -1.83 13.44
N GLY A 62 -7.86 -2.24 14.72
CA GLY A 62 -8.63 -3.38 15.21
C GLY A 62 -8.04 -4.76 14.92
N ARG A 63 -6.84 -4.83 14.32
CA ARG A 63 -6.13 -6.08 14.01
C ARG A 63 -4.77 -6.14 14.70
N GLU A 64 -4.37 -7.35 15.09
CA GLU A 64 -3.08 -7.57 15.76
C GLU A 64 -1.92 -7.34 14.78
N LEU A 65 -0.84 -6.70 15.26
CA LEU A 65 0.40 -6.57 14.49
C LEU A 65 1.03 -7.96 14.31
N ALA A 66 1.45 -8.28 13.10
CA ALA A 66 2.26 -9.47 12.85
C ALA A 66 3.71 -9.24 13.28
N TYR A 67 4.43 -10.34 13.48
CA TYR A 67 5.81 -10.30 13.97
C TYR A 67 6.68 -11.33 13.26
N LEU A 68 8.00 -11.16 13.32
CA LEU A 68 8.92 -12.17 12.80
C LEU A 68 8.77 -13.48 13.57
N GLY A 69 8.56 -14.57 12.83
CA GLY A 69 8.20 -15.89 13.37
C GLY A 69 6.69 -16.15 13.47
N ALA A 70 5.84 -15.16 13.16
CA ALA A 70 4.39 -15.37 13.10
C ALA A 70 4.05 -16.42 12.04
N ALA A 71 3.06 -17.27 12.35
CA ALA A 71 2.61 -18.32 11.45
C ALA A 71 1.88 -17.75 10.23
N VAL A 72 2.16 -18.33 9.06
CA VAL A 72 1.51 -18.02 7.79
C VAL A 72 1.08 -19.33 7.14
N PHE A 73 -0.12 -19.38 6.58
CA PHE A 73 -0.50 -20.48 5.70
C PHE A 73 -0.25 -20.07 4.25
N CYS A 74 0.59 -20.80 3.52
CA CYS A 74 0.85 -20.52 2.12
C CYS A 74 -0.15 -21.28 1.23
N ALA A 75 -1.03 -20.56 0.53
CA ALA A 75 -2.01 -21.19 -0.36
C ALA A 75 -1.36 -21.84 -1.60
N ALA A 76 -0.22 -21.32 -2.07
CA ALA A 76 0.46 -21.83 -3.27
C ALA A 76 1.09 -23.22 -3.06
N CYS A 77 1.88 -23.42 -2.01
CA CYS A 77 2.47 -24.72 -1.68
C CYS A 77 1.67 -25.54 -0.67
N LYS A 78 0.56 -24.99 -0.15
CA LYS A 78 -0.35 -25.63 0.84
C LYS A 78 0.36 -26.09 2.12
N SER A 79 1.43 -25.41 2.51
CA SER A 79 2.19 -25.70 3.72
C SER A 79 2.09 -24.54 4.72
N PRO A 80 2.27 -24.81 6.02
CA PRO A 80 2.61 -23.75 6.96
C PRO A 80 3.97 -23.14 6.60
N GLY A 81 4.14 -21.88 6.98
CA GLY A 81 5.39 -21.14 6.93
C GLY A 81 5.43 -20.13 8.08
N VAL A 82 6.54 -19.42 8.18
CA VAL A 82 6.74 -18.36 9.19
C VAL A 82 7.26 -17.09 8.54
N ILE A 83 6.92 -15.93 9.11
CA ILE A 83 7.47 -14.66 8.62
C ILE A 83 8.94 -14.56 8.99
N VAL A 84 9.79 -14.25 8.02
CA VAL A 84 11.22 -13.96 8.22
C VAL A 84 11.61 -12.64 7.58
N SER A 85 12.73 -12.11 8.07
CA SER A 85 13.25 -10.83 7.62
C SER A 85 13.71 -10.89 6.17
N ASP A 86 13.43 -9.86 5.39
CA ASP A 86 14.05 -9.62 4.07
C ASP A 86 15.50 -9.09 4.16
N GLY A 87 16.03 -8.90 5.37
CA GLY A 87 17.35 -8.34 5.63
C GLY A 87 17.36 -6.82 5.87
N GLY A 88 16.21 -6.15 5.78
CA GLY A 88 16.10 -4.72 6.09
C GLY A 88 16.28 -4.41 7.59
N GLU A 89 16.67 -3.16 7.89
CA GLU A 89 16.78 -2.65 9.26
C GLU A 89 15.43 -2.68 9.98
N ARG A 90 15.47 -2.93 11.30
CA ARG A 90 14.28 -3.05 12.14
C ARG A 90 14.45 -2.25 13.40
N THR A 91 13.55 -1.29 13.58
CA THR A 91 13.59 -0.37 14.72
C THR A 91 12.37 -0.52 15.63
N MET A 92 11.34 -1.30 15.22
CA MET A 92 10.11 -1.45 15.98
C MET A 92 9.96 -2.84 16.61
N THR A 93 9.80 -2.86 17.93
CA THR A 93 9.50 -4.04 18.73
C THR A 93 8.28 -3.75 19.60
N VAL A 94 7.32 -4.67 19.65
CA VAL A 94 6.11 -4.58 20.46
C VAL A 94 6.02 -5.83 21.32
N MET A 95 5.87 -5.66 22.64
CA MET A 95 5.79 -6.78 23.59
C MET A 95 6.95 -7.79 23.45
N GLY A 96 8.15 -7.30 23.14
CA GLY A 96 9.35 -8.14 22.94
C GLY A 96 9.40 -8.88 21.60
N LYS A 97 8.44 -8.67 20.69
CA LYS A 97 8.42 -9.25 19.34
C LYS A 97 8.72 -8.18 18.29
N VAL A 98 9.62 -8.49 17.36
CA VAL A 98 9.98 -7.60 16.25
C VAL A 98 8.84 -7.59 15.25
N VAL A 99 8.32 -6.39 14.94
CA VAL A 99 7.16 -6.24 14.05
C VAL A 99 7.54 -6.62 12.61
N ALA A 100 6.67 -7.37 11.95
CA ALA A 100 6.82 -7.72 10.54
C ALA A 100 6.42 -6.54 9.64
N LEU A 101 7.18 -6.36 8.55
CA LEU A 101 7.04 -5.24 7.63
C LEU A 101 6.72 -5.72 6.22
N GLU A 102 6.13 -4.84 5.42
CA GLU A 102 5.88 -5.05 4.00
C GLU A 102 7.17 -5.40 3.27
N HIS A 103 7.08 -6.44 2.42
CA HIS A 103 8.18 -7.12 1.72
C HIS A 103 9.01 -8.09 2.55
N ASP A 104 8.70 -8.31 3.83
CA ASP A 104 9.19 -9.49 4.55
C ASP A 104 8.78 -10.79 3.85
N LEU A 105 9.45 -11.88 4.17
CA LEU A 105 9.30 -13.14 3.45
C LEU A 105 8.50 -14.15 4.25
N CYS A 106 7.76 -15.00 3.56
CA CYS A 106 7.16 -16.20 4.13
C CYS A 106 8.10 -17.39 3.87
N GLN A 107 8.74 -17.90 4.92
CA GLN A 107 9.56 -19.10 4.82
C GLN A 107 8.67 -20.35 4.79
N CYS A 108 8.19 -20.67 3.59
CA CYS A 108 7.47 -21.90 3.25
C CYS A 108 8.28 -22.73 2.23
N LEU A 109 7.62 -23.64 1.50
CA LEU A 109 8.26 -24.50 0.48
C LEU A 109 8.38 -23.85 -0.91
N CYS A 110 7.91 -22.62 -1.09
CA CYS A 110 7.98 -21.92 -2.38
C CYS A 110 9.39 -21.38 -2.66
N THR A 111 9.78 -21.43 -3.94
CA THR A 111 11.00 -20.80 -4.45
C THR A 111 10.66 -19.96 -5.69
N PRO A 112 10.87 -18.63 -5.68
CA PRO A 112 11.34 -17.83 -4.55
C PRO A 112 10.32 -17.79 -3.38
N GLN A 113 10.79 -17.38 -2.20
CA GLN A 113 9.91 -17.22 -1.04
C GLN A 113 8.88 -16.10 -1.28
N PRO A 114 7.60 -16.28 -0.93
CA PRO A 114 6.57 -15.27 -1.08
C PRO A 114 6.85 -14.03 -0.23
N LYS A 115 6.47 -12.86 -0.72
CA LYS A 115 6.57 -11.58 0.01
C LYS A 115 5.25 -11.23 0.68
N LEU A 116 5.34 -10.63 1.86
CA LEU A 116 4.21 -10.12 2.62
C LEU A 116 3.72 -8.79 2.05
N ILE A 117 2.40 -8.66 1.92
CA ILE A 117 1.70 -7.48 1.41
C ILE A 117 0.81 -6.94 2.51
N ALA A 118 1.06 -5.71 2.95
CA ALA A 118 0.20 -5.04 3.91
C ALA A 118 -1.13 -4.67 3.25
N SER A 119 -2.26 -4.98 3.88
CA SER A 119 -3.57 -4.54 3.36
C SER A 119 -3.88 -3.07 3.67
N GLN A 120 -3.11 -2.47 4.59
CA GLN A 120 -3.28 -1.11 5.11
C GLN A 120 -2.22 -0.16 4.51
N ALA A 121 -2.46 1.15 4.55
CA ALA A 121 -1.57 2.17 3.94
C ALA A 121 -1.00 3.22 4.91
N THR A 122 -1.38 3.19 6.19
CA THR A 122 -1.15 4.29 7.15
C THR A 122 -0.13 3.95 8.23
N GLY A 123 -0.07 2.71 8.68
CA GLY A 123 0.89 2.23 9.67
C GLY A 123 2.23 1.95 9.00
N THR A 124 3.12 2.92 9.03
CA THR A 124 4.47 2.83 8.45
C THR A 124 5.54 3.12 9.48
N ILE A 125 6.76 2.68 9.18
CA ILE A 125 7.96 3.18 9.84
C ILE A 125 8.79 3.99 8.85
N THR A 126 9.15 5.21 9.25
CA THR A 126 10.09 6.06 8.51
C THR A 126 11.50 5.64 8.93
N GLY A 127 12.33 5.26 7.97
CA GLY A 127 13.77 5.05 8.18
C GLY A 127 14.52 6.38 8.30
#